data_AF-A0A6G6TIY2-F1
#
_entry.id   AF-A0A6G6TIY2-F1
#
_cell.length_a   1.000
_cell.length_b   1.000
_cell.length_c   1.000
_cell.angle_alpha   90.00
_cell.angle_beta   90.00
_cell.angle_gamma   90.00
#
_symmetry.space_group_name_H-M   'P 1'
#
loop_
_entity.id
_entity.type
_entity.pdbx_description
1 polymer ?
#
loop_
_entity_poly.entity_id
_entity_poly.type
_entity_poly.pdbx_seq_one_letter_code
_entity_poly.pdbx_strand_id
1 'polypeptide(L)'
;MFYGIACSTSILFTPSESQEKIYMPEAVVNQNYDQQIEIGIFSGLAPYYIVESPEWVTVTLIVKNKDGEWLSLITDEDWQKHVMHQEERPIIFARLQGTASKSGNVRIKIKATVGRTMCGTTDPVFALQVKVRKE
;
A
#
# COMPACT_ATOMS: atom_id res chain seq x y z
N MET A 1 -5.75 3.41 40.88
CA MET A 1 -6.94 3.40 39.98
C MET A 1 -6.82 4.60 39.06
N PHE A 2 -6.01 4.50 38.02
CA PHE A 2 -5.90 5.48 36.94
C PHE A 2 -5.44 4.72 35.70
N TYR A 3 -6.10 4.98 34.58
CA TYR A 3 -5.65 4.95 33.18
C TYR A 3 -6.88 4.75 32.30
N GLY A 4 -7.81 5.70 32.40
CA GLY A 4 -8.58 6.08 31.23
C GLY A 4 -7.60 6.72 30.26
N ILE A 5 -7.03 5.92 29.36
CA ILE A 5 -6.25 6.43 28.23
C ILE A 5 -7.28 7.13 27.35
N ALA A 6 -7.46 8.43 27.59
CA ALA A 6 -8.13 9.30 26.64
C ALA A 6 -7.39 9.12 25.30
N CYS A 7 -8.11 8.77 24.24
CA CYS A 7 -7.58 8.80 22.88
C CYS A 7 -7.27 10.28 22.55
N SER A 8 -6.14 10.80 23.04
CA SER A 8 -5.56 12.09 22.66
C SER A 8 -4.74 11.88 21.39
N THR A 9 -5.38 11.35 20.36
CA THR A 9 -4.82 11.35 19.02
C THR A 9 -5.84 12.07 18.20
N SER A 10 -5.48 13.30 17.84
CA SER A 10 -6.08 14.12 16.80
C SER A 10 -6.90 13.26 15.85
N ILE A 11 -8.20 13.50 15.77
CA ILE A 11 -9.04 12.91 14.74
C ILE A 11 -8.50 13.45 13.42
N LEU A 12 -7.53 12.74 12.84
CA LEU A 12 -7.07 12.96 11.48
C LEU A 12 -8.18 12.43 10.58
N PHE A 13 -9.27 13.21 10.50
CA PHE A 13 -10.08 13.25 9.29
C PHE A 13 -9.15 13.77 8.20
N THR A 14 -8.35 12.90 7.59
CA THR A 14 -7.86 13.18 6.24
C THR A 14 -9.06 12.96 5.33
N PRO A 15 -9.72 14.01 4.83
CA PRO A 15 -10.72 13.82 3.80
C PRO A 15 -10.06 13.05 2.66
N SER A 16 -10.75 12.01 2.19
CA SER A 16 -10.38 11.09 1.10
C SER A 16 -9.80 11.78 -0.16
N GLU A 17 -9.99 13.09 -0.30
CA GLU A 17 -9.55 13.89 -1.44
C GLU A 17 -8.20 14.62 -1.25
N SER A 18 -7.67 14.75 -0.03
CA SER A 18 -6.42 15.48 0.27
C SER A 18 -5.23 14.55 0.57
N GLN A 19 -5.20 13.37 -0.03
CA GLN A 19 -4.07 12.46 0.14
C GLN A 19 -2.94 12.84 -0.81
N GLU A 20 -1.75 12.97 -0.24
CA GLU A 20 -0.52 13.29 -0.94
C GLU A 20 -0.30 12.26 -2.06
N LYS A 21 -0.18 12.75 -3.29
CA LYS A 21 -0.03 11.91 -4.46
C LYS A 21 1.41 11.44 -4.52
N ILE A 22 1.60 10.13 -4.58
CA ILE A 22 2.93 9.56 -4.72
C ILE A 22 3.21 9.39 -6.21
N TYR A 23 4.14 10.19 -6.72
CA TYR A 23 4.53 10.16 -8.12
C TYR A 23 5.48 8.99 -8.38
N MET A 24 5.04 8.08 -9.25
CA MET A 24 5.83 6.93 -9.66
C MET A 24 6.66 7.25 -10.91
N PRO A 25 7.76 6.52 -11.16
CA PRO A 25 8.50 6.61 -12.40
C PRO A 25 7.59 6.44 -13.62
N GLU A 26 7.88 7.17 -14.70
CA GLU A 26 7.09 7.10 -15.92
C GLU A 26 7.16 5.69 -16.53
N ALA A 27 6.02 5.20 -17.04
CA ALA A 27 5.95 3.99 -17.85
C ALA A 27 6.02 4.36 -19.34
N VAL A 28 6.50 3.44 -20.17
CA VAL A 28 6.50 3.58 -21.63
C VAL A 28 5.54 2.58 -22.23
N VAL A 29 4.76 3.00 -23.22
CA VAL A 29 3.83 2.11 -23.94
C VAL A 29 4.59 0.89 -24.48
N ASN A 30 3.99 -0.29 -24.34
CA ASN A 30 4.54 -1.58 -24.77
C ASN A 30 5.87 -2.01 -24.12
N GLN A 31 6.32 -1.31 -23.07
CA GLN A 31 7.49 -1.71 -22.29
C GLN A 31 7.08 -2.30 -20.95
N ASN A 32 7.89 -3.24 -20.46
CA ASN A 32 7.69 -3.82 -19.14
C ASN A 32 7.94 -2.76 -18.07
N TYR A 33 6.92 -2.51 -17.27
CA TYR A 33 6.98 -1.70 -16.09
C TYR A 33 7.18 -2.60 -14.88
N ASP A 34 8.20 -2.33 -14.07
CA ASP A 34 8.44 -2.99 -12.80
C ASP A 34 9.01 -1.96 -11.83
N GLN A 35 8.19 -1.48 -10.90
CA GLN A 35 8.58 -0.48 -9.93
C GLN A 35 8.15 -0.91 -8.54
N GLN A 36 8.99 -0.62 -7.55
CA GLN A 36 8.72 -0.86 -6.14
C GLN A 36 8.65 0.46 -5.41
N ILE A 37 7.68 0.59 -4.51
CA ILE A 37 7.57 1.76 -3.66
C ILE A 37 7.26 1.36 -2.23
N GLU A 38 7.88 2.07 -1.30
CA GLU A 38 7.59 1.94 0.12
C GLU A 38 6.20 2.51 0.41
N ILE A 39 5.38 1.71 1.09
CA ILE A 39 4.04 2.09 1.57
C ILE A 39 4.09 2.41 3.07
N GLY A 40 4.93 1.71 3.82
CA GLY A 40 5.22 1.99 5.23
C GLY A 40 4.97 0.82 6.17
N ILE A 41 4.90 1.11 7.48
CA ILE A 41 4.69 0.13 8.54
C ILE A 41 3.20 0.08 8.92
N PHE A 42 2.62 -1.12 8.94
CA PHE A 42 1.21 -1.33 9.31
C PHE A 42 1.11 -1.86 10.75
N SER A 43 0.32 -1.18 11.58
CA SER A 43 0.22 -1.45 13.04
C SER A 43 -1.02 -2.27 13.47
N GLY A 44 -1.87 -2.71 12.54
CA GLY A 44 -3.16 -3.33 12.84
C GLY A 44 -3.42 -4.63 12.06
N LEU A 45 -4.50 -5.32 12.48
CA LEU A 45 -5.07 -6.54 11.87
C LEU A 45 -4.87 -6.59 10.35
N ALA A 46 -4.60 -7.79 9.82
CA ALA A 46 -4.44 -8.08 8.39
C ALA A 46 -5.34 -7.17 7.54
N PRO A 47 -4.76 -6.18 6.84
CA PRO A 47 -5.58 -5.26 6.10
C PRO A 47 -6.15 -6.01 4.91
N TYR A 48 -7.47 -6.00 4.80
CA TYR A 48 -8.08 -6.26 3.51
C TYR A 48 -7.69 -5.08 2.62
N TYR A 49 -6.81 -5.35 1.65
CA TYR A 49 -6.38 -4.35 0.69
C TYR A 49 -7.31 -4.35 -0.50
N ILE A 50 -7.82 -3.16 -0.83
CA ILE A 50 -8.53 -2.95 -2.09
C ILE A 50 -7.58 -2.16 -2.98
N VAL A 51 -7.15 -2.80 -4.06
CA VAL A 51 -6.37 -2.17 -5.12
C VAL A 51 -7.32 -1.76 -6.23
N GLU A 52 -7.44 -0.46 -6.46
CA GLU A 52 -8.05 0.09 -7.68
C GLU A 52 -6.91 0.37 -8.66
N SER A 53 -6.64 -0.56 -9.59
CA SER A 53 -5.64 -0.41 -10.65
C SER A 53 -6.24 -0.66 -12.04
N PRO A 54 -5.68 -0.06 -13.12
CA PRO A 54 -6.08 -0.43 -14.47
C PRO A 54 -5.60 -1.84 -14.84
N GLU A 55 -6.25 -2.46 -15.83
CA GLU A 55 -5.99 -3.85 -16.27
C GLU A 55 -4.54 -4.13 -16.66
N TRP A 56 -3.81 -3.11 -17.12
CA TRP A 56 -2.44 -3.29 -17.59
C TRP A 56 -1.41 -3.39 -16.46
N VAL A 57 -1.76 -3.05 -15.21
CA VAL A 57 -0.85 -3.07 -14.06
C VAL A 57 -1.40 -3.92 -12.92
N THR A 58 -0.58 -4.87 -12.50
CA THR A 58 -0.80 -5.67 -11.30
C THR A 58 -0.04 -5.03 -10.14
N VAL A 59 -0.71 -4.87 -9.01
CA VAL A 59 -0.07 -4.41 -7.77
C VAL A 59 0.04 -5.59 -6.83
N THR A 60 1.27 -5.89 -6.41
CA THR A 60 1.54 -6.94 -5.43
C THR A 60 2.20 -6.30 -4.23
N LEU A 61 1.65 -6.52 -3.04
CA LEU A 61 2.31 -6.11 -1.81
C LEU A 61 3.43 -7.09 -1.50
N ILE A 62 4.58 -6.56 -1.14
CA ILE A 62 5.76 -7.35 -0.81
C ILE A 62 6.40 -6.84 0.48
N VAL A 63 7.10 -7.73 1.15
CA VAL A 63 7.90 -7.41 2.33
C VAL A 63 9.29 -7.99 2.17
N LYS A 64 10.29 -7.32 2.73
CA LYS A 64 11.65 -7.84 2.76
C LYS A 64 11.87 -8.62 4.05
N ASN A 65 12.28 -9.89 3.96
CA ASN A 65 12.60 -10.70 5.13
C ASN A 65 14.01 -10.36 5.69
N LYS A 66 14.38 -10.99 6.81
CA LYS A 66 15.70 -10.81 7.44
C LYS A 66 16.86 -11.27 6.54
N ASP A 67 16.62 -12.23 5.65
CA ASP A 67 17.58 -12.75 4.68
C ASP A 67 17.71 -11.85 3.43
N GLY A 68 16.91 -10.79 3.34
CA GLY A 68 16.92 -9.81 2.26
C GLY A 68 16.09 -10.21 1.03
N GLU A 69 15.32 -11.29 1.11
CA GLU A 69 14.43 -11.77 0.06
C GLU A 69 13.09 -11.02 0.09
N TRP A 70 12.52 -10.80 -1.10
CA TRP A 70 11.21 -10.19 -1.27
C TRP A 70 10.11 -11.26 -1.26
N LEU A 71 9.21 -11.17 -0.30
CA LEU A 71 8.10 -12.09 -0.12
C LEU A 71 6.79 -11.41 -0.45
N SER A 72 5.96 -12.06 -1.26
CA SER A 72 4.64 -11.53 -1.64
C SER A 72 3.62 -11.74 -0.52
N LEU A 73 2.79 -10.73 -0.30
CA LEU A 73 1.71 -10.72 0.69
C LEU A 73 0.37 -10.87 -0.06
N ILE A 74 0.14 -12.03 -0.67
CA ILE A 74 -1.06 -12.29 -1.48
C ILE A 74 -2.19 -12.84 -0.60
N THR A 75 -1.83 -13.69 0.36
CA THR A 75 -2.79 -14.36 1.24
C THR A 75 -2.74 -13.84 2.67
N ASP A 76 -3.82 -14.06 3.42
CA ASP A 76 -3.87 -13.79 4.85
C ASP A 76 -2.79 -14.59 5.61
N GLU A 77 -2.46 -15.81 5.15
CA GLU A 77 -1.41 -16.64 5.75
C GLU A 77 -0.02 -16.00 5.59
N ASP A 78 0.30 -15.51 4.39
CA ASP A 78 1.55 -14.78 4.11
C ASP A 78 1.65 -13.56 5.03
N TRP A 79 0.54 -12.84 5.18
CA TRP A 79 0.47 -11.68 6.06
C TRP A 79 0.71 -12.04 7.52
N GLN A 80 0.03 -13.08 8.03
CA GLN A 80 0.20 -13.51 9.41
C GLN A 80 1.65 -13.92 9.69
N LYS A 81 2.25 -14.68 8.78
CA LYS A 81 3.61 -15.20 8.93
C LYS A 81 4.68 -14.11 8.80
N HIS A 82 4.55 -13.23 7.82
CA HIS A 82 5.61 -12.30 7.43
C HIS A 82 5.45 -10.89 7.99
N VAL A 83 4.28 -10.53 8.53
CA VAL A 83 4.02 -9.18 9.08
C VAL A 83 3.52 -9.22 10.52
N MET A 84 2.58 -10.10 10.87
CA MET A 84 1.97 -10.10 12.21
C MET A 84 2.81 -10.76 13.29
N HIS A 85 3.42 -11.91 13.00
CA HIS A 85 4.20 -12.68 13.96
C HIS A 85 5.69 -12.31 14.00
N GLN A 86 6.08 -11.20 13.36
CA GLN A 86 7.44 -10.69 13.42
C GLN A 86 7.67 -9.87 14.70
N GLU A 87 8.83 -10.04 15.33
CA GLU A 87 9.23 -9.27 16.52
C GLU A 87 9.29 -7.77 16.22
N GLU A 88 9.84 -7.42 15.06
CA GLU A 88 9.84 -6.06 14.52
C GLU A 88 8.87 -5.99 13.35
N ARG A 89 8.04 -4.94 13.32
CA ARG A 89 7.08 -4.74 12.24
C ARG A 89 7.82 -4.38 10.96
N PRO A 90 7.73 -5.18 9.89
CA PRO A 90 8.47 -4.90 8.69
C PRO A 90 7.82 -3.78 7.87
N ILE A 91 8.65 -3.12 7.07
CA ILE A 91 8.19 -2.12 6.10
C ILE A 91 7.60 -2.85 4.89
N ILE A 92 6.41 -2.41 4.47
CA ILE A 92 5.69 -2.98 3.34
C ILE A 92 5.92 -2.12 2.11
N PHE A 93 6.11 -2.81 0.99
CA PHE A 93 6.30 -2.22 -0.32
C PHE A 93 5.16 -2.65 -1.25
N ALA A 94 4.83 -1.80 -2.21
CA ALA A 94 3.99 -2.15 -3.35
C ALA A 94 4.87 -2.30 -4.59
N ARG A 95 4.80 -3.47 -5.22
CA ARG A 95 5.40 -3.74 -6.53
C ARG A 95 4.34 -3.61 -7.61
N LEU A 96 4.59 -2.74 -8.57
CA LEU A 96 3.73 -2.50 -9.73
C LEU A 96 4.37 -3.14 -10.94
N GLN A 97 3.71 -4.14 -11.52
CA GLN A 97 4.20 -4.85 -12.70
C GLN A 97 3.17 -4.88 -13.81
N GLY A 98 3.61 -4.68 -15.05
CA GLY A 98 2.74 -4.83 -16.21
C GLY A 98 3.23 -4.09 -17.45
N THR A 99 2.39 -4.03 -18.48
CA THR A 99 2.75 -3.47 -19.78
C THR A 99 1.62 -2.58 -20.28
N ALA A 100 1.83 -1.27 -20.29
CA ALA A 100 0.80 -0.32 -20.68
C ALA A 100 0.56 -0.36 -22.20
N SER A 101 -0.70 -0.55 -22.61
CA SER A 101 -1.09 -0.55 -24.03
C SER A 101 -1.41 0.84 -24.59
N LYS A 102 -1.61 1.84 -23.72
CA LYS A 102 -2.00 3.21 -24.08
C LYS A 102 -1.28 4.23 -23.19
N SER A 103 -0.93 5.37 -23.79
CA SER A 103 -0.39 6.53 -23.06
C SER A 103 -1.49 7.22 -22.25
N GLY A 104 -1.15 7.80 -21.11
CA GLY A 104 -2.10 8.52 -20.26
C GLY A 104 -1.62 8.65 -18.81
N ASN A 105 -2.38 9.38 -18.01
CA ASN A 105 -2.16 9.46 -16.57
C ASN A 105 -2.99 8.38 -15.88
N VAL A 106 -2.32 7.51 -15.16
CA VAL A 106 -2.91 6.40 -14.44
C VAL A 106 -2.85 6.71 -12.95
N ARG A 107 -3.99 6.53 -12.26
CA ARG A 107 -4.08 6.62 -10.81
C ARG A 107 -4.38 5.22 -10.28
N ILE A 108 -3.54 4.77 -9.36
CA ILE A 108 -3.71 3.52 -8.63
C ILE A 108 -3.99 3.88 -7.18
N LYS A 109 -5.01 3.27 -6.59
CA LYS A 109 -5.29 3.47 -5.16
C LYS A 109 -5.12 2.14 -4.43
N ILE A 110 -4.35 2.18 -3.35
CA ILE A 110 -4.19 1.07 -2.43
C ILE A 110 -4.88 1.50 -1.14
N LYS A 111 -6.02 0.89 -0.81
CA LYS A 111 -6.73 1.13 0.45
C LYS A 111 -6.39 0.00 1.41
N ALA A 112 -5.87 0.32 2.59
CA ALA A 112 -5.69 -0.68 3.64
C ALA A 112 -6.84 -0.56 4.64
N THR A 113 -7.64 -1.61 4.77
CA THR A 113 -8.73 -1.61 5.75
C THR A 113 -8.15 -1.96 7.12
N VAL A 114 -8.08 -1.02 8.05
CA VAL A 114 -7.63 -1.30 9.42
C VAL A 114 -8.84 -1.64 10.27
N GLY A 115 -8.87 -2.84 10.86
CA GLY A 115 -9.96 -3.26 11.75
C GLY A 115 -10.29 -2.18 12.79
N ARG A 116 -11.58 -1.94 13.02
CA ARG A 116 -12.09 -0.86 13.89
C ARG A 116 -11.40 -0.90 15.25
N THR A 117 -10.53 0.07 15.54
CA THR A 117 -10.04 0.29 16.90
C THR A 117 -11.01 1.21 17.66
N MET A 118 -11.08 1.08 18.98
CA MET A 118 -11.97 1.91 19.82
C MET A 118 -11.66 3.42 19.77
N CYS A 119 -10.54 3.83 19.14
CA CYS A 119 -10.14 5.22 18.98
C CYS A 119 -10.45 5.81 17.59
N GLY A 120 -11.15 5.10 16.70
CA GLY A 120 -11.46 5.58 15.35
C GLY A 120 -10.23 5.54 14.44
N THR A 121 -10.04 4.43 13.74
CA THR A 121 -9.03 4.32 12.68
C THR A 121 -9.62 4.80 11.35
N THR A 122 -8.91 5.71 10.68
CA THR A 122 -9.17 6.03 9.27
C THR A 122 -8.32 5.08 8.43
N ASP A 123 -8.94 4.41 7.46
CA ASP A 123 -8.23 3.53 6.54
C ASP A 123 -7.17 4.33 5.77
N PRO A 124 -5.86 4.02 5.88
CA PRO A 124 -4.86 4.68 5.09
C PRO A 124 -5.08 4.30 3.62
N VAL A 125 -5.12 5.32 2.76
CA VAL A 125 -5.22 5.14 1.32
C VAL A 125 -4.02 5.80 0.67
N PHE A 126 -3.37 5.05 -0.20
CA PHE A 126 -2.18 5.48 -0.94
C PHE A 126 -2.59 5.71 -2.38
N ALA A 127 -2.47 6.95 -2.85
CA ALA A 127 -2.77 7.33 -4.23
C ALA A 127 -1.48 7.41 -5.04
N LEU A 128 -1.18 6.36 -5.80
CA LEU A 128 -0.03 6.32 -6.71
C LEU A 128 -0.42 6.90 -8.07
N GLN A 129 0.44 7.72 -8.64
CA GLN A 129 0.24 8.32 -9.96
C GLN A 129 1.38 7.91 -10.89
N VAL A 130 1.03 7.17 -11.96
CA VAL A 130 1.95 6.74 -13.02
C VAL A 130 1.60 7.50 -14.29
N LYS A 131 2.58 8.16 -14.90
CA LYS A 131 2.42 8.75 -16.24
C LYS A 131 2.96 7.78 -17.27
N VAL A 132 2.12 7.38 -18.22
CA VAL A 132 2.50 6.52 -19.34
C VAL A 132 2.76 7.41 -20.55
N ARG A 133 4.01 7.43 -21.03
CA ARG A 133 4.39 8.16 -22.24
C ARG A 133 4.43 7.25 -23.46
N LYS A 134 4.25 7.86 -24.64
CA LYS A 134 4.60 7.20 -25.90
C LYS A 134 6.11 7.05 -25.97
N GLU A 135 6.55 6.04 -26.71
CA GLU A 135 7.95 5.87 -27.10
C GLU A 135 8.46 7.08 -27.88
#